data_AF-A0A420DAW8-F1
#
_entry.id   AF-A0A420DAW8-F1
#
_cell.length_a   1.000
_cell.length_b   1.000
_cell.length_c   1.000
_cell.angle_alpha   90.00
_cell.angle_beta   90.00
_cell.angle_gamma   90.00
#
_symmetry.space_group_name_H-M   'P 1'
#
loop_
_entity.id
_entity.type
_entity.pdbx_description
1 polymer ?
#
loop_
_entity_poly.entity_id
_entity_poly.type
_entity_poly.pdbx_seq_one_letter_code
_entity_poly.pdbx_strand_id
1 'polypeptide(L)'
;MRKIILTFILLSFSFLFKAQNTSEADIWSGSYAVYSIKDDKTALDTLVIAKTKDVKPENVPSRFEVDLKRWTVISKKDKRGDSEVVRRFIFNPENKDDEYKEFGWTRLYQEGKMNCIDGGHFFICQTKPDTTVDFQKEGTFLTKTGFFGVWLHFGLVELKKLN
;
A
#
# COMPACT_ATOMS: atom_id res chain seq x y z
N MET A 1 32.57 47.76 -20.34
CA MET A 1 31.29 47.10 -20.01
C MET A 1 31.28 45.66 -20.51
N ARG A 2 32.02 44.75 -19.87
CA ARG A 2 32.14 43.34 -20.35
C ARG A 2 32.47 42.33 -19.24
N LYS A 3 32.22 42.68 -17.96
CA LYS A 3 32.61 41.86 -16.79
C LYS A 3 31.48 41.59 -15.78
N ILE A 4 30.24 41.99 -16.07
CA ILE A 4 29.10 41.86 -15.12
C ILE A 4 28.14 40.72 -15.50
N ILE A 5 28.36 40.03 -16.62
CA ILE A 5 27.44 38.98 -17.11
C ILE A 5 27.80 37.58 -16.57
N LEU A 6 29.00 37.37 -16.01
CA LEU A 6 29.43 36.02 -15.59
C LEU A 6 28.99 35.60 -14.19
N THR A 7 28.51 36.51 -13.35
CA THR A 7 28.23 36.20 -11.92
C THR A 7 26.81 35.69 -11.66
N PHE A 8 25.90 35.78 -12.64
CA PHE A 8 24.49 35.36 -12.46
C PHE A 8 24.20 33.90 -12.82
N ILE A 9 25.13 33.18 -13.45
CA ILE A 9 24.93 31.77 -13.86
C ILE A 9 25.31 30.79 -12.73
N LEU A 10 26.08 31.22 -11.72
CA LEU A 10 26.55 30.33 -10.65
C LEU A 10 25.59 30.23 -9.45
N LEU A 11 24.58 31.09 -9.33
CA LEU A 11 23.63 31.05 -8.20
C LEU A 11 22.34 30.27 -8.48
N SER A 12 22.07 29.87 -9.73
CA SER A 12 20.85 29.13 -10.08
C SER A 12 21.00 27.61 -10.04
N PHE A 13 22.21 27.07 -9.84
CA PHE A 13 22.45 25.62 -9.83
C PHE A 13 22.27 24.93 -8.47
N SER A 14 22.19 25.68 -7.38
CA SER A 14 22.11 25.12 -6.02
C SER A 14 20.71 24.60 -5.65
N PHE A 15 19.67 24.92 -6.43
CA PHE A 15 18.29 24.51 -6.15
C PHE A 15 17.86 23.21 -6.86
N LEU A 16 18.70 22.62 -7.71
CA LEU A 16 18.36 21.41 -8.48
C LEU A 16 18.63 20.08 -7.74
N PHE A 17 19.10 20.10 -6.48
CA PHE A 17 19.48 18.89 -5.74
C PHE A 17 18.54 18.52 -4.57
N LYS A 18 17.23 18.80 -4.69
CA LYS A 18 16.20 18.17 -3.83
C LYS A 18 15.27 17.24 -4.59
N ALA A 19 15.77 16.54 -5.62
CA ALA A 19 15.25 15.22 -5.92
C ALA A 19 15.88 14.22 -4.95
N GLN A 20 15.59 14.40 -3.65
CA GLN A 20 15.88 13.37 -2.67
C GLN A 20 14.96 12.21 -3.06
N ASN A 21 15.54 11.09 -3.49
CA ASN A 21 14.84 9.83 -3.61
C ASN A 21 14.15 9.55 -2.28
N THR A 22 12.88 9.95 -2.17
CA THR A 22 12.00 9.50 -1.11
C THR A 22 11.79 8.03 -1.38
N SER A 23 12.69 7.20 -0.87
CA SER A 23 12.38 5.81 -0.57
C SER A 23 11.13 5.88 0.29
N GLU A 24 9.97 5.76 -0.36
CA GLU A 24 8.67 5.69 0.30
C GLU A 24 8.80 4.70 1.45
N ALA A 25 8.55 5.19 2.67
CA ALA A 25 8.76 4.43 3.87
C ALA A 25 7.94 3.12 3.77
N ASP A 26 8.53 2.02 4.23
CA ASP A 26 7.82 0.76 4.28
C ASP A 26 6.75 0.81 5.39
N ILE A 27 5.51 1.09 5.00
CA ILE A 27 4.37 1.18 5.91
C ILE A 27 3.81 -0.20 6.31
N TRP A 28 4.18 -1.24 5.57
CA TRP A 28 3.53 -2.55 5.63
C TRP A 28 4.24 -3.53 6.56
N SER A 29 5.57 -3.50 6.64
CA SER A 29 6.29 -4.49 7.45
C SER A 29 5.92 -4.39 8.94
N GLY A 30 5.66 -5.53 9.55
CA GLY A 30 5.30 -5.64 10.97
C GLY A 30 4.43 -6.86 11.28
N SER A 31 4.06 -7.01 12.55
CA SER A 31 3.09 -8.02 12.99
C SER A 31 1.73 -7.38 13.21
N TYR A 32 0.66 -8.04 12.76
CA TYR A 32 -0.70 -7.52 12.79
C TYR A 32 -1.65 -8.56 13.39
N ALA A 33 -2.39 -8.20 14.43
CA ALA A 33 -3.53 -8.98 14.87
C ALA A 33 -4.73 -8.67 13.96
N VAL A 34 -5.43 -9.71 13.50
CA VAL A 34 -6.58 -9.59 12.60
C VAL A 34 -7.86 -9.78 13.40
N TYR A 35 -8.80 -8.86 13.26
CA TYR A 35 -10.09 -8.88 13.96
C TYR A 35 -11.24 -8.87 12.97
N SER A 36 -12.30 -9.62 13.26
CA SER A 36 -13.55 -9.45 12.52
C SER A 36 -14.12 -8.08 12.84
N ILE A 37 -14.71 -7.43 11.84
CA ILE A 37 -15.44 -6.18 12.08
C ILE A 37 -16.73 -6.40 12.86
N LYS A 38 -17.31 -7.60 12.76
CA LYS A 38 -18.53 -7.96 13.47
C LYS A 38 -18.25 -8.34 14.94
N ASP A 39 -17.04 -8.78 15.24
CA ASP A 39 -16.60 -9.17 16.59
C ASP A 39 -15.09 -8.91 16.76
N ASP A 40 -14.76 -7.81 17.46
CA ASP A 40 -13.39 -7.36 17.69
C ASP A 40 -12.79 -7.84 19.02
N LYS A 41 -13.46 -8.76 19.73
CA LYS A 41 -13.02 -9.24 21.05
C LYS A 41 -11.85 -10.22 20.98
N THR A 42 -11.82 -11.05 19.94
CA THR A 42 -10.82 -12.11 19.78
C THR A 42 -10.16 -12.00 18.42
N ALA A 43 -8.83 -12.04 18.40
CA ALA A 43 -8.10 -12.06 17.14
C ALA A 43 -8.39 -13.35 16.38
N LEU A 44 -8.73 -13.24 15.10
CA LEU A 44 -8.95 -14.36 14.18
C LEU A 44 -7.64 -15.04 13.79
N ASP A 45 -6.58 -14.24 13.70
CA ASP A 45 -5.23 -14.60 13.28
C ASP A 45 -4.20 -13.53 13.70
N THR A 46 -2.92 -13.84 13.51
CA THR A 46 -1.83 -12.87 13.49
C THR A 46 -1.07 -13.01 12.16
N LEU A 47 -0.97 -11.91 11.41
CA LEU A 47 -0.20 -11.84 10.18
C LEU A 47 1.18 -11.25 10.45
N VAL A 48 2.19 -11.77 9.77
CA VAL A 48 3.51 -11.14 9.68
C VAL A 48 3.69 -10.68 8.25
N ILE A 49 3.84 -9.37 8.07
CA ILE A 49 4.13 -8.76 6.78
C ILE A 49 5.60 -8.34 6.78
N ALA A 50 6.33 -8.71 5.73
CA ALA A 50 7.74 -8.37 5.60
C ALA A 50 8.07 -7.99 4.16
N LYS A 51 8.85 -6.93 3.98
CA LYS A 51 9.37 -6.56 2.66
C LYS A 51 10.34 -7.62 2.14
N THR A 52 10.24 -7.92 0.86
CA THR A 52 11.13 -8.85 0.17
C THR A 52 11.98 -8.11 -0.86
N LYS A 53 12.79 -8.86 -1.62
CA LYS A 53 13.50 -8.29 -2.77
C LYS A 53 12.50 -7.88 -3.83
N ASP A 54 12.75 -6.73 -4.45
CA ASP A 54 11.99 -6.30 -5.62
C ASP A 54 12.07 -7.37 -6.70
N VAL A 55 10.95 -7.64 -7.37
CA VAL A 55 10.91 -8.58 -8.48
C VAL A 55 11.57 -7.95 -9.72
N LYS A 56 12.23 -8.74 -10.55
CA LYS A 56 12.81 -8.20 -11.77
C LYS A 56 11.70 -7.95 -12.82
N PRO A 57 11.79 -6.90 -13.64
CA PRO A 57 10.78 -6.59 -14.67
C PRO A 57 10.46 -7.79 -15.56
N GLU A 58 11.47 -8.56 -15.97
CA GLU A 58 11.31 -9.72 -16.86
C GLU A 58 10.54 -10.90 -16.24
N ASN A 59 10.31 -10.88 -14.92
CA ASN A 59 9.59 -11.92 -14.19
C ASN A 59 8.15 -11.53 -13.85
N VAL A 60 7.64 -10.42 -14.38
CA VAL A 60 6.25 -9.99 -14.18
C VAL A 60 5.59 -9.60 -15.50
N PRO A 61 4.26 -9.77 -15.62
CA PRO A 61 3.50 -9.18 -16.71
C PRO A 61 3.73 -7.66 -16.82
N SER A 62 3.76 -7.14 -18.05
CA SER A 62 4.15 -5.75 -18.30
C SER A 62 3.33 -4.68 -17.56
N ARG A 63 2.06 -4.96 -17.26
CA ARG A 63 1.23 -4.07 -16.43
C ARG A 63 1.78 -3.85 -15.01
N PHE A 64 2.62 -4.76 -14.51
CA PHE A 64 3.21 -4.69 -13.17
C PHE A 64 4.66 -4.16 -13.16
N GLU A 65 5.26 -3.90 -14.33
CA GLU A 65 6.63 -3.36 -14.42
C GLU A 65 6.76 -1.98 -13.77
N VAL A 66 5.66 -1.23 -13.66
CA VAL A 66 5.60 0.07 -12.99
C VAL A 66 5.78 0.01 -11.48
N ASP A 67 5.59 -1.16 -10.87
CA ASP A 67 5.85 -1.38 -9.44
C ASP A 67 6.37 -2.80 -9.16
N LEU A 68 7.66 -2.86 -8.84
CA LEU A 68 8.41 -4.08 -8.59
C LEU A 68 8.52 -4.42 -7.10
N LYS A 69 8.06 -3.55 -6.19
CA LYS A 69 8.17 -3.80 -4.75
C LYS A 69 7.27 -4.96 -4.32
N ARG A 70 7.78 -5.84 -3.46
CA ARG A 70 7.07 -7.03 -2.99
C ARG A 70 7.19 -7.19 -1.49
N TRP A 71 6.14 -7.72 -0.89
CA TRP A 71 6.11 -8.15 0.51
C TRP A 71 5.67 -9.61 0.57
N THR A 72 5.95 -10.26 1.68
CA THR A 72 5.36 -11.55 2.04
C THR A 72 4.42 -11.37 3.20
N VAL A 73 3.28 -12.06 3.17
CA VAL A 73 2.32 -12.16 4.27
C VAL A 73 2.32 -13.61 4.75
N ILE A 74 2.54 -13.82 6.04
CA ILE A 74 2.50 -15.13 6.68
C ILE A 74 1.42 -15.13 7.74
N SER A 75 0.50 -16.09 7.68
CA SER A 75 -0.46 -16.37 8.75
C SER A 75 0.19 -17.20 9.84
N LYS A 76 0.05 -16.78 11.11
CA LYS A 76 0.49 -17.58 12.27
C LYS A 76 -0.47 -18.73 12.58
N LYS A 77 -1.71 -18.66 12.08
CA LYS A 77 -2.69 -19.74 12.18
C LYS A 77 -2.46 -20.85 11.15
N ASP A 78 -1.86 -20.55 9.99
CA ASP A 78 -1.45 -21.60 9.05
C ASP A 78 -0.24 -22.37 9.60
N LYS A 79 -0.47 -23.64 9.94
CA LYS A 79 0.56 -24.54 10.49
C LYS A 79 1.64 -24.92 9.47
N ARG A 80 1.37 -24.75 8.17
CA ARG A 80 2.36 -24.99 7.11
C ARG A 80 3.39 -23.87 7.05
N GLY A 81 3.03 -22.67 7.50
CA GLY A 81 3.89 -21.50 7.45
C GLY A 81 4.11 -20.97 6.03
N ASP A 82 3.18 -21.28 5.11
CA ASP A 82 3.23 -20.80 3.73
C ASP A 82 3.18 -19.26 3.73
N SER A 83 3.97 -18.65 2.84
CA SER A 83 4.02 -17.20 2.67
C SER A 83 3.37 -16.81 1.36
N GLU A 84 2.48 -15.83 1.41
CA GLU A 84 1.86 -15.24 0.22
C GLU A 84 2.66 -14.01 -0.21
N VAL A 85 3.06 -13.97 -1.48
CA VAL A 85 3.74 -12.79 -2.04
C VAL A 85 2.69 -11.78 -2.47
N VAL A 86 2.81 -10.56 -1.95
CA VAL A 86 1.87 -9.47 -2.23
C VAL A 86 2.58 -8.30 -2.91
N ARG A 87 1.81 -7.54 -3.67
CA ARG A 87 2.24 -6.33 -4.41
C ARG A 87 1.32 -5.17 -4.07
N ARG A 88 1.67 -3.94 -4.42
CA ARG A 88 0.69 -2.84 -4.32
C ARG A 88 -0.34 -2.92 -5.44
N PHE A 89 -1.48 -2.28 -5.18
CA PHE A 89 -2.42 -1.93 -6.23
C PHE A 89 -1.75 -1.00 -7.25
N ILE A 90 -2.09 -1.19 -8.53
CA ILE A 90 -1.57 -0.42 -9.64
C ILE A 90 -2.49 0.78 -9.90
N PHE A 91 -1.86 1.94 -9.98
CA PHE A 91 -2.42 3.15 -10.54
C PHE A 91 -1.46 3.70 -11.60
N ASN A 92 -1.80 3.49 -12.87
CA ASN A 92 -1.06 4.02 -14.01
C ASN A 92 -2.06 4.69 -14.99
N PRO A 93 -2.17 6.03 -14.96
CA PRO A 93 -3.08 6.76 -15.83
C PRO A 93 -2.71 6.67 -17.32
N GLU A 94 -1.44 6.44 -17.66
CA GLU A 94 -0.99 6.33 -19.06
C GLU A 94 -1.55 5.08 -19.74
N ASN A 95 -1.56 3.96 -19.00
CA ASN A 95 -2.09 2.68 -19.48
C ASN A 95 -3.56 2.45 -19.10
N LYS A 96 -4.22 3.43 -18.47
CA LYS A 96 -5.59 3.32 -17.93
C LYS A 96 -5.76 2.18 -16.90
N ASP A 97 -4.68 1.81 -16.22
CA ASP A 97 -4.72 0.84 -15.13
C ASP A 97 -5.03 1.57 -13.83
N ASP A 98 -6.15 1.23 -13.21
CA ASP A 98 -6.58 1.79 -11.94
C ASP A 98 -7.32 0.73 -11.14
N GLU A 99 -6.58 0.01 -10.30
CA GLU A 99 -7.13 -1.05 -9.45
C GLU A 99 -7.95 -0.50 -8.27
N TYR A 100 -7.87 0.80 -7.99
CA TYR A 100 -8.70 1.46 -6.98
C TYR A 100 -10.10 1.81 -7.51
N LYS A 101 -10.25 1.90 -8.84
CA LYS A 101 -11.51 2.29 -9.49
C LYS A 101 -12.67 1.36 -9.18
N GLU A 102 -12.40 0.06 -9.10
CA GLU A 102 -13.41 -0.96 -8.80
C GLU A 102 -14.15 -0.67 -7.49
N PHE A 103 -13.42 -0.16 -6.50
CA PHE A 103 -13.95 0.20 -5.18
C PHE A 103 -14.36 1.67 -5.07
N GLY A 104 -14.13 2.48 -6.11
CA GLY A 104 -14.37 3.94 -6.08
C GLY A 104 -13.34 4.70 -5.25
N TRP A 105 -12.15 4.12 -5.03
CA TRP A 105 -11.12 4.69 -4.15
C TRP A 105 -10.03 5.47 -4.88
N THR A 106 -10.13 5.62 -6.22
CA THR A 106 -9.13 6.35 -7.04
C THR A 106 -8.77 7.70 -6.44
N ARG A 107 -9.77 8.47 -6.01
CA ARG A 107 -9.56 9.79 -5.40
C ARG A 107 -8.83 9.72 -4.06
N LEU A 108 -9.16 8.73 -3.22
CA LEU A 108 -8.48 8.53 -1.94
C LEU A 108 -7.00 8.18 -2.14
N TYR A 109 -6.70 7.33 -3.13
CA TYR A 109 -5.33 7.03 -3.51
C TYR A 109 -4.59 8.28 -4.02
N GLN A 110 -5.16 9.02 -4.96
CA GLN A 110 -4.57 10.24 -5.52
C GLN A 110 -4.29 11.32 -4.46
N GLU A 111 -5.13 11.40 -3.43
CA GLU A 111 -4.95 12.31 -2.29
C GLU A 111 -3.97 11.77 -1.22
N GLY A 112 -3.33 10.61 -1.45
CA GLY A 112 -2.41 9.97 -0.52
C GLY A 112 -3.07 9.45 0.76
N LYS A 113 -4.39 9.24 0.73
CA LYS A 113 -5.19 8.81 1.89
C LYS A 113 -5.43 7.31 1.93
N MET A 114 -5.07 6.59 0.86
CA MET A 114 -5.24 5.15 0.78
C MET A 114 -4.09 4.50 0.01
N ASN A 115 -3.55 3.42 0.56
CA ASN A 115 -2.61 2.53 -0.11
C ASN A 115 -3.12 1.10 0.06
N CYS A 116 -2.92 0.22 -0.92
CA CYS A 116 -3.39 -1.17 -0.81
C CYS A 116 -2.32 -2.14 -1.34
N ILE A 117 -2.25 -3.32 -0.73
CA ILE A 117 -1.48 -4.48 -1.20
C ILE A 117 -2.41 -5.64 -1.50
N ASP A 118 -2.15 -6.33 -2.61
CA ASP A 118 -2.92 -7.41 -3.21
C ASP A 118 -2.16 -8.74 -3.10
N GLY A 119 -2.83 -9.76 -2.56
CA GLY A 119 -2.38 -11.16 -2.51
C GLY A 119 -3.23 -12.09 -3.39
N GLY A 120 -4.02 -11.55 -4.31
CA GLY A 120 -4.87 -12.28 -5.27
C GLY A 120 -6.19 -12.78 -4.68
N HIS A 121 -6.16 -13.42 -3.52
CA HIS A 121 -7.37 -13.92 -2.82
C HIS A 121 -7.73 -13.10 -1.55
N PHE A 122 -6.92 -12.08 -1.27
CA PHE A 122 -7.18 -11.06 -0.27
C PHE A 122 -6.43 -9.78 -0.65
N PHE A 123 -6.83 -8.66 -0.06
CA PHE A 123 -6.05 -7.43 -0.08
C PHE A 123 -6.09 -6.73 1.27
N ILE A 124 -5.05 -5.94 1.57
CA ILE A 124 -4.91 -5.14 2.78
C ILE A 124 -4.72 -3.69 2.36
N CYS A 125 -5.48 -2.79 2.95
CA CYS A 125 -5.40 -1.36 2.70
C CYS A 125 -5.04 -0.59 3.97
N GLN A 126 -4.34 0.51 3.76
CA GLN A 126 -3.91 1.45 4.78
C GLN A 126 -4.56 2.81 4.49
N THR A 127 -5.13 3.41 5.53
CA THR A 127 -5.66 4.78 5.59
C THR A 127 -5.20 5.43 6.89
N LYS A 128 -5.69 6.64 7.19
CA LYS A 128 -5.53 7.19 8.55
C LYS A 128 -6.41 6.40 9.53
N PRO A 129 -6.00 6.24 10.79
CA PRO A 129 -6.90 5.83 11.87
C PRO A 129 -8.18 6.65 11.88
N ASP A 130 -9.27 6.04 12.35
CA ASP A 130 -10.60 6.63 12.45
C ASP A 130 -11.15 7.18 11.12
N THR A 131 -10.87 6.47 10.01
CA THR A 131 -11.38 6.83 8.68
C THR A 131 -12.59 5.98 8.31
N THR A 132 -13.68 6.61 7.87
CA THR A 132 -14.78 5.91 7.21
C THR A 132 -14.44 5.64 5.75
N VAL A 133 -14.44 4.37 5.37
CA VAL A 133 -14.21 3.89 4.00
C VAL A 133 -15.55 3.44 3.41
N ASP A 134 -15.84 3.90 2.21
CA ASP A 134 -17.05 3.55 1.46
C ASP A 134 -16.76 2.40 0.50
N PHE A 135 -17.47 1.27 0.66
CA PHE A 135 -17.44 0.10 -0.22
C PHE A 135 -18.64 0.08 -1.18
N GLN A 136 -19.22 1.25 -1.46
CA GLN A 136 -20.35 1.46 -2.35
C GLN A 136 -21.56 0.62 -1.94
N LYS A 137 -21.83 -0.47 -2.68
CA LYS A 137 -23.00 -1.34 -2.48
C LYS A 137 -22.94 -2.09 -1.14
N GLU A 138 -21.75 -2.33 -0.62
CA GLU A 138 -21.53 -3.02 0.66
C GLU A 138 -21.65 -2.07 1.86
N GLY A 139 -21.81 -0.76 1.62
CA GLY A 139 -21.96 0.27 2.64
C GLY A 139 -20.64 0.87 3.09
N THR A 140 -20.66 1.52 4.26
CA THR A 140 -19.50 2.21 4.82
C THR A 140 -18.97 1.51 6.06
N PHE A 141 -17.66 1.58 6.27
CA PHE A 141 -16.96 0.97 7.40
C PHE A 141 -15.98 1.95 8.04
N LEU A 142 -16.01 2.09 9.36
CA LEU A 142 -15.04 2.86 10.12
C LEU A 142 -13.83 1.98 10.47
N THR A 143 -12.66 2.26 9.87
CA THR A 143 -11.40 1.66 10.34
C THR A 143 -10.84 2.46 11.51
N LYS A 144 -10.83 1.85 12.70
CA LYS A 144 -10.28 2.42 13.93
C LYS A 144 -8.75 2.54 13.87
N THR A 145 -8.10 1.55 13.27
CA THR A 145 -6.64 1.42 13.24
C THR A 145 -5.98 2.07 12.04
N GLY A 146 -6.76 2.31 10.97
CA GLY A 146 -6.23 2.72 9.67
C GLY A 146 -5.69 1.56 8.84
N PHE A 147 -5.81 0.31 9.29
CA PHE A 147 -5.51 -0.87 8.47
C PHE A 147 -6.71 -1.81 8.44
N PHE A 148 -7.13 -2.18 7.24
CA PHE A 148 -8.22 -3.13 7.02
C PHE A 148 -7.88 -4.05 5.85
N GLY A 149 -8.60 -5.15 5.72
CA GLY A 149 -8.48 -5.96 4.52
C GLY A 149 -9.75 -6.73 4.21
N VAL A 150 -9.81 -7.24 2.99
CA VAL A 150 -10.91 -8.05 2.49
C VAL A 150 -10.36 -9.42 2.12
N TRP A 151 -10.88 -10.46 2.77
CA TRP A 151 -10.61 -11.85 2.42
C TRP A 151 -11.85 -12.44 1.76
N LEU A 152 -11.66 -13.22 0.70
CA LEU A 152 -12.78 -13.87 0.01
C LEU A 152 -13.64 -14.76 0.93
N HIS A 153 -13.05 -15.38 1.96
CA HIS A 153 -13.76 -16.28 2.87
C HIS A 153 -14.20 -15.65 4.20
N PHE A 154 -13.54 -14.59 4.66
CA PHE A 154 -13.78 -13.98 5.97
C PHE A 154 -14.45 -12.60 5.88
N GLY A 155 -14.60 -12.07 4.67
CA GLY A 155 -15.10 -10.74 4.43
C GLY A 155 -14.13 -9.67 4.92
N LEU A 156 -14.70 -8.55 5.37
CA LEU A 156 -13.95 -7.39 5.82
C LEU A 156 -13.43 -7.58 7.26
N VAL A 157 -12.15 -7.27 7.46
CA VAL A 157 -11.45 -7.37 8.76
C VAL A 157 -10.66 -6.11 9.05
N GLU A 158 -10.40 -5.87 10.33
CA GLU A 158 -9.53 -4.80 10.81
C GLU A 158 -8.19 -5.40 11.27
N LEU A 159 -7.09 -4.72 10.94
CA LEU A 159 -5.74 -5.15 11.31
C LEU A 159 -5.14 -4.18 12.32
N LYS A 160 -4.79 -4.68 13.51
CA LYS A 160 -4.07 -3.91 14.52
C LYS A 160 -2.59 -4.24 14.47
N LYS A 161 -1.75 -3.28 14.11
CA LYS A 161 -0.29 -3.44 14.20
C LYS A 161 0.11 -3.63 15.67
N LEU A 162 0.90 -4.67 15.93
CA LEU A 162 1.25 -5.11 17.28
C LEU A 162 2.52 -4.48 17.81
N ASN A 163 3.50 -4.22 16.93
CA ASN A 163 4.72 -3.41 17.11
C ASN A 163 5.38 -3.26 15.72
#